data_AF-A0A7W0MDU5-F1
#
_entry.id   AF-A0A7W0MDU5-F1
#
_cell.length_a   1.000
_cell.length_b   1.000
_cell.length_c   1.000
_cell.angle_alpha   90.00
_cell.angle_beta   90.00
_cell.angle_gamma   90.00
#
_symmetry.space_group_name_H-M   'P 1'
#
loop_
_entity.id
_entity.type
_entity.pdbx_description
1 polymer ?
#
loop_
_entity_poly.entity_id
_entity_poly.type
_entity_poly.pdbx_seq_one_letter_code
_entity_poly.pdbx_strand_id
1 'polypeptide(L)'
;MSRRPIRFIAGVAAWAALAVTASAQEELVPTAPPFNPPQLTPSLLDFLTGQPIATQCKLAKTPLLLQPPFAGAPIDTPKGLAADIKAKEVDVPNRIAAAQYLGTLDCVAFPEARKMLIAMAMEDPFEPVRYEAVMAIRIMLARGMDNPRSAAHVAGCGCEKCKDREKAIKKSAKETKKHAHHAEVMALCPKNPCELVHKTLPAIIHAPCVLAAKMKLRCQTGVKAEELRYDFCKGCCDAETLNALSKIANELDEQGCPIEPSPRVREAAADALLLCDCIPVPPTPMVPVPAPPIPDTKPPGEGTPLIEGEGVPEVEGEFPIPEVPTVPETEQFDDLDPNAFATPRLLKTGAKSRNSTVRPTAGTSNQNEAPPLAALRDYCVVALHDHRFAKANSEIFSIYKSRTFFFESEESKIRFEENPEVFAPVFCGMDPVCYVESEELREGRVLREHAGRFYLFTDEANWETFQKNPARYSTR
;
A
#
# COMPACT_ATOMS: atom_id res chain seq x y z
N MET A 1 32.04 75.76 15.26
CA MET A 1 31.12 76.63 14.51
C MET A 1 31.21 76.28 13.02
N SER A 2 30.23 75.54 12.50
CA SER A 2 29.93 75.49 11.05
C SER A 2 28.60 74.75 10.89
N ARG A 3 27.51 75.52 10.82
CA ARG A 3 26.17 75.02 10.50
C ARG A 3 25.97 75.21 9.00
N ARG A 4 25.76 74.13 8.26
CA ARG A 4 25.20 74.18 6.90
C ARG A 4 23.70 73.82 6.98
N PRO A 5 22.81 74.56 6.31
CA PRO A 5 21.38 74.28 6.33
C PRO A 5 21.05 73.15 5.34
N ILE A 6 20.27 72.16 5.82
CA ILE A 6 19.68 71.11 5.00
C ILE A 6 18.39 71.67 4.41
N ARG A 7 18.32 71.73 3.08
CA ARG A 7 17.10 72.06 2.32
C ARG A 7 16.16 70.84 2.34
N PHE A 8 14.96 71.01 2.88
CA PHE A 8 13.84 70.08 2.66
C PHE A 8 13.31 70.28 1.24
N ILE A 9 13.44 69.24 0.41
CA ILE A 9 12.73 69.14 -0.88
C ILE A 9 11.50 68.26 -0.62
N ALA A 10 10.32 68.87 -0.65
CA ALA A 10 9.05 68.17 -0.65
C ALA A 10 8.83 67.56 -2.04
N GLY A 11 9.17 66.28 -2.20
CA GLY A 11 8.82 65.49 -3.37
C GLY A 11 7.48 64.79 -3.15
N VAL A 12 6.43 65.32 -3.76
CA VAL A 12 5.13 64.65 -3.90
C VAL A 12 5.32 63.52 -4.91
N ALA A 13 5.56 62.30 -4.42
CA ALA A 13 5.57 61.11 -5.26
C ALA A 13 4.13 60.63 -5.46
N ALA A 14 3.59 60.91 -6.66
CA ALA A 14 2.36 60.30 -7.13
C ALA A 14 2.59 58.80 -7.34
N TRP A 15 2.08 57.98 -6.42
CA TRP A 15 1.99 56.53 -6.60
C TRP A 15 0.83 56.24 -7.56
N ALA A 16 1.14 56.09 -8.84
CA ALA A 16 0.23 55.48 -9.80
C ALA A 16 0.15 53.98 -9.49
N ALA A 17 -1.01 53.55 -8.97
CA ALA A 17 -1.34 52.15 -8.77
C ALA A 17 -1.48 51.46 -10.14
N LEU A 18 -0.41 50.83 -10.61
CA LEU A 18 -0.47 49.82 -11.65
C LEU A 18 -1.01 48.53 -11.01
N ALA A 19 -2.33 48.36 -11.06
CA ALA A 19 -2.97 47.08 -10.81
C ALA A 19 -2.58 46.11 -11.93
N VAL A 20 -1.48 45.39 -11.73
CA VAL A 20 -1.15 44.21 -12.52
C VAL A 20 -2.10 43.11 -12.06
N THR A 21 -3.20 42.94 -12.79
CA THR A 21 -4.04 41.74 -12.70
C THR A 21 -3.25 40.58 -13.28
N ALA A 22 -2.42 39.95 -12.46
CA ALA A 22 -1.85 38.65 -12.75
C ALA A 22 -2.99 37.62 -12.71
N SER A 23 -3.64 37.38 -13.85
CA SER A 23 -4.41 36.18 -14.07
C SER A 23 -3.46 35.00 -13.92
N ALA A 24 -3.46 34.39 -12.74
CA ALA A 24 -2.96 33.03 -12.58
C ALA A 24 -3.77 32.15 -13.52
N GLN A 25 -3.20 31.82 -14.68
CA GLN A 25 -3.69 30.72 -15.48
C GLN A 25 -3.43 29.47 -14.65
N GLU A 26 -4.48 28.99 -13.99
CA GLU A 26 -4.54 27.66 -13.42
C GLU A 26 -4.28 26.69 -14.58
N GLU A 27 -3.04 26.20 -14.69
CA GLU A 27 -2.70 25.19 -15.67
C GLU A 27 -3.57 23.98 -15.37
N LEU A 28 -4.54 23.72 -16.26
CA LEU A 28 -5.37 22.52 -16.25
C LEU A 28 -4.43 21.33 -16.16
N VAL A 29 -4.33 20.76 -14.96
CA VAL A 29 -3.61 19.52 -14.71
C VAL A 29 -4.15 18.52 -15.74
N PRO A 30 -3.28 17.97 -16.62
CA PRO A 30 -3.73 17.11 -17.69
C PRO A 30 -4.49 15.95 -17.08
N THR A 31 -5.81 15.92 -17.31
CA THR A 31 -6.67 14.84 -16.86
C THR A 31 -6.11 13.56 -17.45
N ALA A 32 -5.82 12.58 -16.59
CA ALA A 32 -5.34 11.28 -17.05
C ALA A 32 -6.28 10.78 -18.15
N PRO A 33 -5.73 10.25 -19.28
CA PRO A 33 -6.56 9.84 -20.40
C PRO A 33 -7.62 8.86 -19.91
N PRO A 34 -8.89 9.02 -20.33
CA PRO A 34 -9.97 8.14 -19.90
C PRO A 34 -9.55 6.70 -20.20
N PHE A 35 -9.70 5.82 -19.20
CA PHE A 35 -9.42 4.40 -19.36
C PHE A 35 -10.31 3.87 -20.47
N ASN A 36 -9.75 3.67 -21.66
CA ASN A 36 -10.42 2.98 -22.75
C ASN A 36 -10.25 1.49 -22.49
N PRO A 37 -11.29 0.77 -22.00
CA PRO A 37 -11.19 -0.67 -21.91
C PRO A 37 -10.87 -1.22 -23.31
N PRO A 38 -9.96 -2.21 -23.43
CA PRO A 38 -9.62 -2.78 -24.72
C PRO A 38 -10.90 -3.25 -25.42
N GLN A 39 -11.12 -2.85 -26.68
CA GLN A 39 -12.30 -3.28 -27.42
C GLN A 39 -12.26 -4.81 -27.57
N LEU A 40 -13.20 -5.50 -26.92
CA LEU A 40 -13.29 -6.96 -26.85
C LEU A 40 -14.09 -7.56 -28.02
N THR A 41 -13.90 -7.08 -29.25
CA THR A 41 -14.49 -7.75 -30.41
C THR A 41 -13.58 -8.90 -30.83
N PRO A 42 -13.98 -10.18 -30.63
CA PRO A 42 -13.11 -11.31 -30.93
C PRO A 42 -12.83 -11.38 -32.43
N SER A 43 -11.57 -11.22 -32.83
CA SER A 43 -11.14 -11.41 -34.20
C SER A 43 -10.94 -12.90 -34.50
N LEU A 44 -11.02 -13.31 -35.78
CA LEU A 44 -10.69 -14.68 -36.19
C LEU A 44 -9.21 -15.03 -35.89
N LEU A 45 -8.35 -14.02 -35.86
CA LEU A 45 -6.95 -14.15 -35.43
C LEU A 45 -6.84 -14.45 -33.92
N ASP A 46 -7.74 -13.88 -33.12
CA ASP A 46 -7.80 -14.09 -31.67
C ASP A 46 -8.19 -15.55 -31.38
N PHE A 47 -9.18 -16.07 -32.12
CA PHE A 47 -9.59 -17.47 -32.03
C PHE A 47 -8.43 -18.43 -32.37
N LEU A 48 -7.70 -18.16 -33.45
CA LEU A 48 -6.54 -18.99 -33.86
C LEU A 48 -5.34 -18.89 -32.89
N THR A 49 -5.22 -17.79 -32.15
CA THR A 49 -4.12 -17.58 -31.17
C THR A 49 -4.48 -17.98 -29.74
N GLY A 50 -5.72 -18.46 -29.50
CA GLY A 50 -6.20 -18.80 -28.16
C GLY A 50 -6.45 -17.59 -27.25
N GLN A 51 -6.47 -16.38 -27.81
CA GLN A 51 -6.76 -15.15 -27.06
C GLN A 51 -8.12 -15.14 -26.34
N PRO A 52 -9.23 -15.72 -26.85
CA PRO A 52 -10.51 -15.74 -26.15
C PRO A 52 -10.42 -16.40 -24.78
N ILE A 53 -9.66 -17.50 -24.67
CA ILE A 53 -9.43 -18.21 -23.41
C ILE A 53 -8.57 -17.34 -22.50
N ALA A 54 -7.51 -16.72 -23.03
CA ALA A 54 -6.67 -15.81 -22.25
C ALA A 54 -7.46 -14.60 -21.71
N THR A 55 -8.38 -14.05 -22.50
CA THR A 55 -9.26 -12.94 -22.10
C THR A 55 -10.27 -13.37 -21.05
N GLN A 56 -10.89 -14.55 -21.19
CA GLN A 56 -11.77 -15.10 -20.16
C GLN A 56 -11.02 -15.39 -18.86
N CYS A 57 -9.81 -15.94 -18.93
CA CYS A 57 -8.95 -16.16 -17.76
C CYS A 57 -8.51 -14.83 -17.12
N LYS A 58 -8.22 -13.79 -17.92
CA LYS A 58 -7.93 -12.45 -17.40
C LYS A 58 -9.15 -11.87 -16.71
N LEU A 59 -10.31 -11.91 -17.35
CA LEU A 59 -11.56 -11.42 -16.79
C LEU A 59 -11.90 -12.14 -15.48
N ALA A 60 -11.72 -13.47 -15.42
CA ALA A 60 -11.92 -14.27 -14.22
C ALA A 60 -10.95 -13.92 -13.06
N LYS A 61 -9.76 -13.40 -13.37
CA LYS A 61 -8.78 -12.93 -12.37
C LYS A 61 -8.98 -11.47 -11.97
N THR A 62 -9.61 -10.67 -12.84
CA THR A 62 -9.94 -9.28 -12.57
C THR A 62 -10.98 -9.20 -11.45
N PRO A 63 -10.83 -8.32 -10.44
CA PRO A 63 -11.85 -8.11 -9.41
C PRO A 63 -13.21 -7.76 -10.00
N LEU A 64 -14.29 -8.20 -9.37
CA LEU A 64 -15.67 -8.03 -9.88
C LEU A 64 -16.04 -6.56 -10.20
N LEU A 65 -15.60 -5.60 -9.38
CA LEU A 65 -15.87 -4.17 -9.60
C LEU A 65 -15.09 -3.57 -10.77
N LEU A 66 -14.10 -4.29 -11.30
CA LEU A 66 -13.34 -3.91 -12.49
C LEU A 66 -13.78 -4.72 -13.73
N GLN A 67 -14.89 -5.47 -13.62
CA GLN A 67 -15.52 -6.16 -14.74
C GLN A 67 -16.77 -5.39 -15.22
N PRO A 68 -17.19 -5.57 -16.49
CA PRO A 68 -18.50 -5.10 -16.93
C PRO A 68 -19.62 -5.68 -16.05
N PRO A 69 -20.67 -4.90 -15.71
CA PRO A 69 -20.98 -3.56 -16.21
C PRO A 69 -20.37 -2.41 -15.40
N PHE A 70 -19.52 -2.67 -14.40
CA PHE A 70 -18.90 -1.63 -13.56
C PHE A 70 -17.74 -0.94 -14.30
N ALA A 71 -16.93 -1.73 -15.01
CA ALA A 71 -15.88 -1.20 -15.87
C ALA A 71 -16.46 -0.31 -16.98
N GLY A 72 -16.08 0.96 -16.99
CA GLY A 72 -16.54 1.95 -17.97
C GLY A 72 -17.86 2.65 -17.61
N ALA A 73 -18.44 2.38 -16.43
CA ALA A 73 -19.55 3.18 -15.94
C ALA A 73 -19.09 4.63 -15.65
N PRO A 74 -19.92 5.65 -15.94
CA PRO A 74 -19.59 7.05 -15.64
C PRO A 74 -19.27 7.27 -14.15
N ILE A 75 -18.25 8.08 -13.84
CA ILE A 75 -17.70 8.26 -12.48
C ILE A 75 -18.74 8.87 -11.51
N ASP A 76 -19.69 9.64 -12.03
CA ASP A 76 -20.83 10.20 -11.30
C ASP A 76 -21.87 9.16 -10.88
N THR A 77 -21.82 7.94 -11.44
CA THR A 77 -22.67 6.83 -10.99
C THR A 77 -22.04 6.06 -9.84
N PRO A 78 -22.83 5.48 -8.91
CA PRO A 78 -22.30 4.64 -7.84
C PRO A 78 -21.44 3.47 -8.35
N LYS A 79 -21.74 2.95 -9.54
CA LYS A 79 -20.96 1.87 -10.18
C LYS A 79 -19.61 2.35 -10.68
N GLY A 80 -19.57 3.51 -11.35
CA GLY A 80 -18.32 4.10 -11.84
C GLY A 80 -17.41 4.53 -10.70
N LEU A 81 -17.97 5.14 -9.66
CA LEU A 81 -17.21 5.50 -8.45
C LEU A 81 -16.63 4.26 -7.75
N ALA A 82 -17.43 3.21 -7.58
CA ALA A 82 -16.95 1.96 -6.97
C ALA A 82 -15.84 1.29 -7.80
N ALA A 83 -15.96 1.31 -9.14
CA ALA A 83 -14.93 0.82 -10.04
C ALA A 83 -13.64 1.64 -9.95
N ASP A 84 -13.74 2.98 -9.90
CA ASP A 84 -12.59 3.88 -9.75
C ASP A 84 -11.84 3.66 -8.43
N ILE A 85 -12.58 3.60 -7.31
CA ILE A 85 -11.99 3.30 -6.00
C ILE A 85 -11.31 1.93 -6.04
N LYS A 86 -11.95 0.90 -6.61
CA LYS A 86 -11.35 -0.42 -6.69
C LYS A 86 -10.11 -0.45 -7.56
N ALA A 87 -10.08 0.32 -8.64
CA ALA A 87 -8.91 0.44 -9.50
C ALA A 87 -7.73 1.03 -8.72
N LYS A 88 -7.98 2.10 -7.95
CA LYS A 88 -6.96 2.71 -7.09
C LYS A 88 -6.50 1.80 -5.97
N GLU A 89 -7.37 0.98 -5.39
CA GLU A 89 -7.03 -0.05 -4.40
C GLU A 89 -6.10 -1.13 -4.97
N VAL A 90 -6.43 -1.67 -6.15
CA VAL A 90 -5.62 -2.71 -6.79
C VAL A 90 -4.23 -2.20 -7.16
N ASP A 91 -4.12 -0.90 -7.42
CA ASP A 91 -2.86 -0.24 -7.77
C ASP A 91 -2.01 0.18 -6.55
N VAL A 92 -2.52 0.05 -5.31
CA VAL A 92 -1.77 0.40 -4.08
C VAL A 92 -0.37 -0.24 -4.03
N PRO A 93 -0.18 -1.55 -4.31
CA PRO A 93 1.15 -2.16 -4.28
C PRO A 93 2.13 -1.54 -5.29
N ASN A 94 1.63 -1.12 -6.47
CA ASN A 94 2.48 -0.48 -7.48
C ASN A 94 2.89 0.91 -7.04
N ARG A 95 2.00 1.69 -6.41
CA ARG A 95 2.33 3.02 -5.87
C ARG A 95 3.31 2.94 -4.71
N ILE A 96 3.19 1.94 -3.84
CA ILE A 96 4.19 1.65 -2.79
C ILE A 96 5.55 1.36 -3.43
N ALA A 97 5.60 0.48 -4.44
CA ALA A 97 6.85 0.17 -5.14
C ALA A 97 7.45 1.40 -5.86
N ALA A 98 6.60 2.26 -6.43
CA ALA A 98 7.01 3.51 -7.04
C ALA A 98 7.60 4.48 -5.98
N ALA A 99 6.94 4.66 -4.84
CA ALA A 99 7.47 5.47 -3.73
C ALA A 99 8.83 4.97 -3.25
N GLN A 100 8.97 3.66 -3.07
CA GLN A 100 10.24 3.02 -2.70
C GLN A 100 11.34 3.34 -3.72
N TYR A 101 11.05 3.16 -5.01
CA TYR A 101 12.00 3.47 -6.08
C TYR A 101 12.39 4.94 -6.10
N LEU A 102 11.42 5.86 -6.01
CA LEU A 102 11.67 7.30 -5.96
C LEU A 102 12.59 7.65 -4.78
N GLY A 103 12.36 7.07 -3.60
CA GLY A 103 13.23 7.21 -2.41
C GLY A 103 14.68 6.78 -2.63
N THR A 104 14.96 5.97 -3.66
CA THR A 104 16.32 5.58 -4.03
C THR A 104 17.03 6.58 -4.96
N LEU A 105 16.33 7.55 -5.53
CA LEU A 105 16.92 8.54 -6.42
C LEU A 105 17.66 9.64 -5.64
N ASP A 106 18.63 10.28 -6.30
CA ASP A 106 19.32 11.46 -5.76
C ASP A 106 18.43 12.69 -5.92
N CYS A 107 18.11 13.36 -4.80
CA CYS A 107 17.22 14.52 -4.79
C CYS A 107 17.78 15.75 -5.52
N VAL A 108 19.10 15.84 -5.73
CA VAL A 108 19.74 16.93 -6.48
C VAL A 108 19.61 16.68 -7.98
N ALA A 109 19.82 15.43 -8.41
CA ALA A 109 19.68 15.05 -9.81
C ALA A 109 18.20 14.97 -10.24
N PHE A 110 17.31 14.58 -9.32
CA PHE A 110 15.88 14.36 -9.57
C PHE A 110 15.01 15.09 -8.54
N PRO A 111 14.95 16.43 -8.56
CA PRO A 111 14.11 17.19 -7.63
C PRO A 111 12.62 16.86 -7.77
N GLU A 112 12.18 16.48 -8.97
CA GLU A 112 10.80 16.05 -9.24
C GLU A 112 10.42 14.77 -8.50
N ALA A 113 11.38 13.87 -8.22
CA ALA A 113 11.11 12.68 -7.43
C ALA A 113 10.69 13.03 -6.00
N ARG A 114 11.34 14.04 -5.41
CA ARG A 114 11.01 14.55 -4.07
C ARG A 114 9.62 15.21 -4.05
N LYS A 115 9.33 16.06 -5.03
CA LYS A 115 8.00 16.69 -5.16
C LYS A 115 6.89 15.65 -5.31
N MET A 116 7.11 14.62 -6.12
CA MET A 116 6.17 13.53 -6.28
C MET A 116 5.95 12.76 -4.97
N LEU A 117 7.01 12.51 -4.20
CA LEU A 117 6.88 11.88 -2.88
C LEU A 117 6.10 12.76 -1.89
N ILE A 118 6.29 14.09 -1.92
CA ILE A 118 5.52 15.03 -1.09
C ILE A 118 4.04 14.98 -1.48
N ALA A 119 3.73 15.06 -2.77
CA ALA A 119 2.36 14.95 -3.27
C ALA A 119 1.73 13.61 -2.87
N MET A 120 2.43 12.49 -3.07
CA MET A 120 1.97 11.16 -2.64
C MET A 120 1.73 11.09 -1.13
N ALA A 121 2.59 11.71 -0.31
CA ALA A 121 2.47 11.72 1.14
C ALA A 121 1.29 12.57 1.65
N MET A 122 0.84 13.58 0.88
CA MET A 122 -0.24 14.48 1.27
C MET A 122 -1.59 14.12 0.65
N GLU A 123 -1.59 13.67 -0.60
CA GLU A 123 -2.80 13.57 -1.44
C GLU A 123 -3.28 12.13 -1.66
N ASP A 124 -2.45 11.10 -1.46
CA ASP A 124 -2.88 9.72 -1.72
C ASP A 124 -3.93 9.29 -0.69
N PRO A 125 -5.10 8.76 -1.11
CA PRO A 125 -6.15 8.37 -0.18
C PRO A 125 -5.77 7.16 0.69
N PHE A 126 -4.80 6.34 0.28
CA PHE A 126 -4.41 5.12 0.96
C PHE A 126 -3.23 5.34 1.91
N GLU A 127 -3.50 5.10 3.20
CA GLU A 127 -2.54 5.25 4.29
C GLU A 127 -1.21 4.49 4.10
N PRO A 128 -1.18 3.25 3.57
CA PRO A 128 0.08 2.56 3.28
C PRO A 128 0.95 3.26 2.23
N VAL A 129 0.34 3.93 1.23
CA VAL A 129 1.09 4.66 0.20
C VAL A 129 1.68 5.94 0.79
N ARG A 130 0.90 6.70 1.57
CA ARG A 130 1.38 7.90 2.27
C ARG A 130 2.52 7.58 3.22
N TYR A 131 2.38 6.50 4.01
CA TYR A 131 3.43 6.04 4.91
C TYR A 131 4.73 5.74 4.16
N GLU A 132 4.63 4.99 3.05
CA GLU A 132 5.84 4.63 2.29
C GLU A 132 6.45 5.84 1.59
N ALA A 133 5.65 6.81 1.15
CA ALA A 133 6.14 8.07 0.60
C ALA A 133 6.94 8.87 1.64
N VAL A 134 6.45 8.97 2.88
CA VAL A 134 7.18 9.61 4.00
C VAL A 134 8.47 8.84 4.33
N MET A 135 8.43 7.51 4.33
CA MET A 135 9.62 6.69 4.54
C MET A 135 10.66 6.85 3.42
N ALA A 136 10.22 6.97 2.17
CA ALA A 136 11.08 7.27 1.04
C ALA A 136 11.74 8.65 1.16
N ILE A 137 11.01 9.69 1.59
CA ILE A 137 11.57 11.01 1.92
C ILE A 137 12.60 10.87 3.03
N ARG A 138 12.27 10.16 4.11
CA ARG A 138 13.18 9.91 5.24
C ARG A 138 14.50 9.26 4.78
N ILE A 139 14.46 8.30 3.85
CA ILE A 139 15.64 7.68 3.25
C ILE A 139 16.47 8.71 2.45
N MET A 140 15.82 9.56 1.65
CA MET A 140 16.52 10.65 0.93
C MET A 140 17.22 11.60 1.89
N LEU A 141 16.55 12.02 2.96
CA LEU A 141 17.12 12.89 3.99
C LEU A 141 18.29 12.21 4.72
N ALA A 142 18.17 10.90 4.99
CA ALA A 142 19.20 10.17 5.71
C ALA A 142 20.52 10.10 4.95
N ARG A 143 20.46 9.90 3.62
CA ARG A 143 21.65 9.84 2.76
C ARG A 143 22.45 11.14 2.75
N GLY A 144 21.77 12.27 2.98
CA GLY A 144 22.46 13.56 3.09
C GLY A 144 23.38 13.68 4.30
N MET A 145 23.22 12.81 5.29
CA MET A 145 23.99 12.86 6.54
C MET A 145 25.32 12.12 6.49
N ASP A 146 25.55 11.26 5.48
CA ASP A 146 26.82 10.55 5.28
C ASP A 146 27.99 11.49 4.91
N ASN A 147 27.72 12.79 4.84
CA ASN A 147 28.75 13.81 4.72
C ASN A 147 29.66 13.80 5.98
N PRO A 148 30.98 13.61 5.82
CA PRO A 148 31.92 13.53 6.93
C PRO A 148 31.94 14.79 7.80
N ARG A 149 31.55 15.97 7.27
CA ARG A 149 31.43 17.20 8.07
C ARG A 149 30.27 17.16 9.06
N SER A 150 29.11 16.62 8.68
CA SER A 150 27.97 16.44 9.59
C SER A 150 28.25 15.33 10.60
N ALA A 151 28.88 14.24 10.18
CA ALA A 151 29.29 13.16 11.08
C ALA A 151 30.26 13.65 12.17
N ALA A 152 31.23 14.51 11.81
CA ALA A 152 32.16 15.09 12.77
C ALA A 152 31.47 16.00 13.81
N HIS A 153 30.43 16.74 13.41
CA HIS A 153 29.66 17.57 14.34
C HIS A 153 28.84 16.72 15.32
N VAL A 154 28.16 15.69 14.82
CA VAL A 154 27.37 14.78 15.67
C VAL A 154 28.27 14.03 16.64
N ALA A 155 29.43 13.54 16.20
CA ALA A 155 30.40 12.85 17.06
C ALA A 155 31.03 13.75 18.14
N GLY A 156 31.11 15.07 17.89
CA GLY A 156 31.68 16.04 18.82
C GLY A 156 30.67 16.71 19.77
N CYS A 157 29.36 16.64 19.47
CA CYS A 157 28.33 17.36 20.22
C CYS A 157 27.61 16.44 21.23
N GLY A 158 27.85 16.66 22.52
CA GLY A 158 27.24 15.86 23.61
C GLY A 158 25.80 16.22 23.99
N CYS A 159 25.10 17.05 23.20
CA CYS A 159 23.74 17.48 23.54
C CYS A 159 22.70 16.37 23.28
N GLU A 160 21.57 16.40 23.99
CA GLU A 160 20.54 15.36 23.88
C GLU A 160 19.95 15.27 22.46
N LYS A 161 19.76 16.42 21.78
CA LYS A 161 19.32 16.46 20.38
C LYS A 161 20.24 15.70 19.43
N CYS A 162 21.57 15.80 19.62
CA CYS A 162 22.53 15.07 18.79
C CYS A 162 22.48 13.56 19.07
N LYS A 163 22.22 13.13 20.31
CA LYS A 163 22.01 11.72 20.64
C LYS A 163 20.74 11.16 20.02
N ASP A 164 19.63 11.90 20.10
CA ASP A 164 18.36 11.48 19.51
C ASP A 164 18.44 11.42 17.99
N ARG A 165 19.14 12.40 17.40
CA ARG A 165 19.51 12.36 16.00
C ARG A 165 20.31 11.11 15.66
N GLU A 166 21.39 10.79 16.38
CA GLU A 166 22.21 9.60 16.14
C GLU A 166 21.37 8.29 16.23
N LYS A 167 20.45 8.19 17.20
CA LYS A 167 19.50 7.07 17.29
C LYS A 167 18.62 6.99 16.04
N ALA A 168 18.09 8.12 15.56
CA ALA A 168 17.28 8.20 14.35
C ALA A 168 18.09 7.77 13.11
N ILE A 169 19.36 8.20 12.98
CA ILE A 169 20.25 7.75 11.90
C ILE A 169 20.41 6.22 11.94
N LYS A 170 20.71 5.64 13.10
CA LYS A 170 20.90 4.19 13.26
C LYS A 170 19.62 3.41 12.95
N LYS A 171 18.45 3.92 13.37
CA LYS A 171 17.14 3.36 13.05
C LYS A 171 16.89 3.38 11.54
N SER A 172 17.06 4.55 10.90
CA SER A 172 16.92 4.73 9.45
C SER A 172 17.87 3.84 8.66
N ALA A 173 19.13 3.71 9.08
CA ALA A 173 20.10 2.84 8.42
C ALA A 173 19.71 1.36 8.50
N LYS A 174 19.15 0.92 9.65
CA LYS A 174 18.65 -0.46 9.81
C LYS A 174 17.44 -0.72 8.92
N GLU A 175 16.51 0.22 8.82
CA GLU A 175 15.34 0.14 7.93
C GLU A 175 15.75 0.19 6.46
N THR A 176 16.61 1.13 6.07
CA THR A 176 17.13 1.25 4.69
C THR A 176 17.83 -0.03 4.26
N LYS A 177 18.58 -0.70 5.15
CA LYS A 177 19.18 -2.02 4.83
C LYS A 177 18.12 -3.10 4.57
N LYS A 178 16.99 -3.09 5.29
CA LYS A 178 15.87 -4.00 5.00
C LYS A 178 15.25 -3.72 3.62
N HIS A 179 15.02 -2.45 3.30
CA HIS A 179 14.45 -2.05 2.00
C HIS A 179 15.43 -2.27 0.85
N ALA A 180 16.73 -1.98 1.03
CA ALA A 180 17.76 -2.22 0.03
C ALA A 180 17.94 -3.72 -0.23
N HIS A 181 17.92 -4.56 0.81
CA HIS A 181 17.94 -6.01 0.62
C HIS A 181 16.69 -6.49 -0.13
N HIS A 182 15.50 -5.96 0.18
CA HIS A 182 14.28 -6.30 -0.55
C HIS A 182 14.33 -5.83 -2.03
N ALA A 183 14.80 -4.61 -2.29
CA ALA A 183 14.96 -4.07 -3.64
C ALA A 183 16.03 -4.83 -4.44
N GLU A 184 17.15 -5.21 -3.82
CA GLU A 184 18.20 -6.03 -4.42
C GLU A 184 17.70 -7.45 -4.69
N VAL A 185 16.94 -8.07 -3.77
CA VAL A 185 16.28 -9.37 -3.99
C VAL A 185 15.28 -9.29 -5.15
N MET A 186 14.52 -8.20 -5.27
CA MET A 186 13.59 -8.00 -6.39
C MET A 186 14.31 -7.70 -7.72
N ALA A 187 15.42 -6.95 -7.68
CA ALA A 187 16.22 -6.60 -8.86
C ALA A 187 17.11 -7.75 -9.36
N LEU A 188 17.54 -8.65 -8.47
CA LEU A 188 18.27 -9.89 -8.80
C LEU A 188 17.33 -11.03 -9.24
N CYS A 189 16.02 -10.84 -9.10
CA CYS A 189 14.99 -11.74 -9.64
C CYS A 189 14.14 -11.08 -10.75
N PRO A 190 14.72 -10.67 -11.90
CA PRO A 190 13.93 -10.79 -13.11
C PRO A 190 13.65 -12.28 -13.25
N LYS A 191 12.36 -12.68 -13.21
CA LYS A 191 11.92 -14.06 -13.48
C LYS A 191 12.84 -14.63 -14.56
N ASN A 192 13.65 -15.62 -14.17
CA ASN A 192 14.78 -16.13 -14.94
C ASN A 192 14.48 -16.08 -16.45
N PRO A 193 15.23 -15.33 -17.28
CA PRO A 193 15.05 -15.41 -18.73
C PRO A 193 15.20 -16.85 -19.23
N CYS A 194 15.97 -17.68 -18.52
CA CYS A 194 16.04 -19.13 -18.72
C CYS A 194 14.71 -19.86 -18.48
N GLU A 195 13.90 -19.45 -17.50
CA GLU A 195 12.62 -20.11 -17.20
C GLU A 195 11.54 -19.77 -18.23
N LEU A 196 11.58 -18.56 -18.81
CA LEU A 196 10.73 -18.21 -19.94
C LEU A 196 11.09 -19.04 -21.17
N VAL A 197 12.39 -19.14 -21.50
CA VAL A 197 12.89 -19.93 -22.64
C VAL A 197 12.57 -21.42 -22.50
N HIS A 198 12.67 -21.99 -21.29
CA HIS A 198 12.31 -23.39 -21.05
C HIS A 198 10.81 -23.67 -21.03
N LYS A 199 9.95 -22.66 -20.76
CA LYS A 199 8.49 -22.81 -20.75
C LYS A 199 7.83 -22.52 -22.10
N THR A 200 8.40 -21.66 -22.95
CA THR A 200 7.80 -21.30 -24.25
C THR A 200 8.27 -22.13 -25.44
N LEU A 201 9.32 -22.95 -25.30
CA LEU A 201 9.82 -23.80 -26.39
C LEU A 201 9.92 -25.27 -25.97
N PRO A 202 8.80 -26.02 -25.93
CA PRO A 202 8.89 -27.46 -25.94
C PRO A 202 9.21 -27.92 -27.37
N ALA A 203 10.38 -28.55 -27.53
CA ALA A 203 10.68 -29.59 -28.53
C ALA A 203 11.44 -29.27 -29.84
N ILE A 204 12.22 -28.19 -29.98
CA ILE A 204 13.13 -28.07 -31.14
C ILE A 204 14.53 -27.61 -30.69
N ILE A 205 15.48 -28.54 -30.77
CA ILE A 205 16.94 -28.43 -30.53
C ILE A 205 17.37 -28.56 -29.06
N HIS A 206 17.76 -29.78 -28.69
CA HIS A 206 18.71 -30.04 -27.61
C HIS A 206 20.07 -29.41 -27.96
N ALA A 207 20.24 -28.12 -27.66
CA ALA A 207 21.56 -27.50 -27.58
C ALA A 207 22.03 -27.59 -26.11
N PRO A 208 23.16 -28.25 -25.81
CA PRO A 208 23.66 -28.35 -24.44
C PRO A 208 24.08 -26.97 -23.92
N CYS A 209 23.66 -26.66 -22.69
CA CYS A 209 23.92 -25.43 -21.92
C CYS A 209 25.41 -25.13 -21.61
N VAL A 210 26.35 -25.66 -22.40
CA VAL A 210 27.80 -25.50 -22.20
C VAL A 210 28.32 -24.17 -22.77
N LEU A 211 27.53 -23.45 -23.58
CA LEU A 211 27.93 -22.17 -24.16
C LEU A 211 27.73 -20.95 -23.23
N ALA A 212 26.87 -21.05 -22.21
CA ALA A 212 26.68 -19.96 -21.24
C ALA A 212 27.87 -19.81 -20.26
N ALA A 213 28.61 -20.90 -20.00
CA ALA A 213 29.80 -20.86 -19.14
C ALA A 213 31.04 -20.23 -19.80
N LYS A 214 31.03 -19.99 -21.12
CA LYS A 214 32.18 -19.40 -21.85
C LYS A 214 32.00 -17.93 -22.23
N MET A 215 30.80 -17.38 -22.15
CA MET A 215 30.61 -15.94 -22.33
C MET A 215 30.93 -15.23 -21.00
N LYS A 216 32.21 -14.87 -20.82
CA LYS A 216 32.64 -13.78 -19.94
C LYS A 216 32.06 -12.45 -20.43
N LEU A 217 30.74 -12.29 -20.39
CA LEU A 217 30.11 -10.97 -20.38
C LEU A 217 30.44 -10.35 -19.04
N ARG A 218 31.65 -9.79 -18.93
CA ARG A 218 31.89 -8.70 -17.99
C ARG A 218 30.91 -7.61 -18.40
N CYS A 219 29.84 -7.44 -17.64
CA CYS A 219 29.22 -6.11 -17.52
C CYS A 219 30.30 -5.18 -16.97
N GLN A 220 31.12 -4.64 -17.87
CA GLN A 220 31.85 -3.42 -17.64
C GLN A 220 30.83 -2.29 -17.70
N THR A 221 29.94 -2.20 -16.70
CA THR A 221 29.47 -0.89 -16.27
C THR A 221 30.66 -0.25 -15.57
N GLY A 222 31.60 0.25 -16.37
CA GLY A 222 32.87 0.85 -15.95
C GLY A 222 32.69 2.20 -15.25
N VAL A 223 31.66 2.35 -14.42
CA VAL A 223 31.56 3.43 -13.47
C VAL A 223 32.07 2.87 -12.17
N LYS A 224 33.29 3.24 -11.78
CA LYS A 224 33.79 2.92 -10.44
C LYS A 224 32.78 3.49 -9.43
N ALA A 225 32.18 2.63 -8.61
CA ALA A 225 31.20 3.02 -7.60
C ALA A 225 31.72 4.11 -6.62
N GLU A 226 33.03 4.35 -6.60
CA GLU A 226 33.69 5.34 -5.74
C GLU A 226 33.76 6.76 -6.32
N GLU A 227 33.43 6.98 -7.60
CA GLU A 227 33.57 8.31 -8.26
C GLU A 227 32.25 9.09 -8.40
N LEU A 228 31.11 8.52 -7.98
CA LEU A 228 29.83 9.23 -7.84
C LEU A 228 29.63 9.78 -6.43
N ARG A 229 30.71 10.19 -5.75
CA ARG A 229 30.62 10.97 -4.51
C ARG A 229 30.20 12.39 -4.85
N TYR A 230 28.88 12.61 -4.96
CA TYR A 230 28.29 13.93 -4.91
C TYR A 230 28.45 14.50 -3.51
N ASP A 231 29.44 15.37 -3.41
CA ASP A 231 29.73 16.21 -2.26
C ASP A 231 28.54 17.16 -1.97
N PHE A 232 28.12 17.17 -0.70
CA PHE A 232 27.27 18.17 -0.01
C PHE A 232 25.77 18.20 -0.36
N CYS A 233 25.04 17.21 0.17
CA CYS A 233 23.60 17.25 0.36
C CYS A 233 23.16 18.38 1.33
N LYS A 234 23.08 19.61 0.79
CA LYS A 234 22.11 20.62 1.25
C LYS A 234 20.77 20.50 0.50
N GLY A 235 20.69 19.64 -0.51
CA GLY A 235 19.61 19.66 -1.51
C GLY A 235 18.31 18.99 -1.09
N CYS A 236 18.31 18.03 -0.15
CA CYS A 236 17.07 17.32 0.21
C CYS A 236 16.29 17.99 1.36
N CYS A 237 16.96 18.80 2.18
CA CYS A 237 16.34 19.56 3.28
C CYS A 237 15.98 20.99 2.81
N ASP A 238 15.06 21.10 1.86
CA ASP A 238 14.52 22.40 1.46
C ASP A 238 13.31 22.82 2.30
N ALA A 239 12.97 24.11 2.25
CA ALA A 239 11.85 24.65 3.02
C ALA A 239 10.52 23.96 2.65
N GLU A 240 10.35 23.59 1.38
CA GLU A 240 9.16 22.90 0.88
C GLU A 240 8.96 21.52 1.54
N THR A 241 9.99 20.67 1.54
CA THR A 241 9.93 19.35 2.18
C THR A 241 9.73 19.47 3.70
N LEU A 242 10.40 20.42 4.35
CA LEU A 242 10.26 20.63 5.79
C LEU A 242 8.86 21.12 6.17
N ASN A 243 8.30 22.05 5.38
CA ASN A 243 6.94 22.53 5.60
C ASN A 243 5.92 21.41 5.37
N ALA A 244 6.08 20.61 4.32
CA ALA A 244 5.21 19.47 4.05
C ALA A 244 5.27 18.41 5.17
N LEU A 245 6.47 18.04 5.61
CA LEU A 245 6.64 17.09 6.73
C LEU A 245 6.10 17.66 8.05
N SER A 246 6.29 18.94 8.32
CA SER A 246 5.73 19.62 9.49
C SER A 246 4.21 19.64 9.47
N LYS A 247 3.63 19.89 8.28
CA LYS A 247 2.18 19.84 8.05
C LYS A 247 1.63 18.45 8.37
N ILE A 248 2.24 17.40 7.80
CA ILE A 248 1.85 16.01 8.06
C ILE A 248 2.00 15.67 9.55
N ALA A 249 3.11 16.06 10.18
CA ALA A 249 3.40 15.66 11.56
C ALA A 249 2.54 16.38 12.61
N ASN A 250 2.28 17.70 12.44
CA ASN A 250 1.84 18.56 13.53
C ASN A 250 0.61 19.43 13.23
N GLU A 251 0.25 19.64 11.96
CA GLU A 251 -0.81 20.60 11.63
C GLU A 251 -2.20 20.02 11.93
N LEU A 252 -3.05 20.87 12.48
CA LEU A 252 -4.45 20.58 12.79
C LEU A 252 -5.34 21.36 11.81
N ASP A 253 -6.47 20.77 11.45
CA ASP A 253 -7.52 21.46 10.69
C ASP A 253 -8.26 22.50 11.57
N GLU A 254 -9.22 23.21 10.97
CA GLU A 254 -10.03 24.22 11.66
C GLU A 254 -10.86 23.64 12.81
N GLN A 255 -11.12 22.33 12.77
CA GLN A 255 -11.86 21.56 13.76
C GLN A 255 -10.95 21.05 14.90
N GLY A 256 -9.64 21.29 14.83
CA GLY A 256 -8.65 20.82 15.80
C GLY A 256 -8.28 19.34 15.65
N CYS A 257 -8.65 18.69 14.55
CA CYS A 257 -8.25 17.35 14.20
C CYS A 257 -6.94 17.36 13.40
N PRO A 258 -6.05 16.36 13.56
CA PRO A 258 -4.83 16.29 12.75
C PRO A 258 -5.13 16.16 11.25
N ILE A 259 -4.44 16.96 10.41
CA ILE A 259 -4.61 16.91 8.95
C ILE A 259 -4.30 15.51 8.40
N GLU A 260 -3.20 14.89 8.85
CA GLU A 260 -2.94 13.48 8.56
C GLU A 260 -3.67 12.60 9.60
N PRO A 261 -4.68 11.81 9.21
CA PRO A 261 -5.45 11.00 10.16
C PRO A 261 -4.62 9.87 10.79
N SER A 262 -3.65 9.30 10.08
CA SER A 262 -2.89 8.14 10.55
C SER A 262 -1.79 8.53 11.55
N PRO A 263 -1.84 8.07 12.81
CA PRO A 263 -0.78 8.33 13.78
C PRO A 263 0.57 7.76 13.33
N ARG A 264 0.55 6.66 12.57
CA ARG A 264 1.75 6.01 12.02
C ARG A 264 2.47 6.90 11.01
N VAL A 265 1.73 7.56 10.12
CA VAL A 265 2.28 8.49 9.12
C VAL A 265 2.82 9.74 9.80
N ARG A 266 2.11 10.27 10.82
CA ARG A 266 2.58 11.43 11.61
C ARG A 266 3.90 11.14 12.34
N GLU A 267 4.02 9.98 12.99
CA GLU A 267 5.25 9.57 13.67
C GLU A 267 6.42 9.44 12.67
N ALA A 268 6.18 8.83 11.50
CA ALA A 268 7.19 8.72 10.46
C ALA A 268 7.66 10.09 9.93
N ALA A 269 6.73 11.06 9.81
CA ALA A 269 7.05 12.41 9.37
C ALA A 269 7.84 13.18 10.44
N ALA A 270 7.49 13.02 11.71
CA ALA A 270 8.27 13.57 12.82
C ALA A 270 9.69 12.99 12.87
N ASP A 271 9.84 11.67 12.68
CA ASP A 271 11.14 11.00 12.56
C ASP A 271 11.96 11.54 11.38
N ALA A 272 11.31 11.87 10.26
CA ALA A 272 11.97 12.44 9.08
C ALA A 272 12.48 13.88 9.34
N LEU A 273 11.71 14.72 10.04
CA LEU A 273 12.12 16.08 10.42
C LEU A 273 13.41 16.08 11.26
N LEU A 274 13.56 15.12 12.19
CA LEU A 274 14.76 14.99 13.03
C LEU A 274 16.05 14.75 12.22
N LEU A 275 15.96 14.28 10.98
CA LEU A 275 17.12 14.06 10.12
C LEU A 275 17.66 15.37 9.52
N CYS A 276 16.80 16.37 9.33
CA CYS A 276 17.12 17.64 8.65
C CYS A 276 17.57 18.78 9.55
N ASP A 277 17.67 18.58 10.87
CA ASP A 277 18.03 19.62 11.87
C ASP A 277 19.49 20.15 11.77
N CYS A 278 20.08 20.15 10.57
CA CYS A 278 21.34 20.81 10.23
C CYS A 278 21.21 22.33 10.00
N ILE A 279 20.01 22.89 9.91
CA ILE A 279 19.85 24.35 9.76
C ILE A 279 19.65 24.91 11.17
N PRO A 280 20.59 25.68 11.75
CA PRO A 280 20.27 26.51 12.89
C PRO A 280 19.15 27.42 12.43
N VAL A 281 17.92 27.15 12.90
CA VAL A 281 16.77 28.02 12.62
C VAL A 281 17.22 29.40 13.09
N PRO A 282 17.40 30.40 12.18
CA PRO A 282 17.66 31.74 12.64
C PRO A 282 16.50 32.07 13.58
N PRO A 283 16.76 32.61 14.79
CA PRO A 283 15.73 32.81 15.79
C PRO A 283 14.56 33.47 15.09
N THR A 284 13.44 32.74 14.98
CA THR A 284 12.22 33.29 14.42
C THR A 284 12.00 34.57 15.21
N PRO A 285 11.90 35.75 14.55
CA PRO A 285 11.62 36.98 15.26
C PRO A 285 10.37 36.68 16.08
N MET A 286 10.54 36.65 17.41
CA MET A 286 9.48 36.25 18.31
C MET A 286 8.30 37.16 17.97
N VAL A 287 7.29 36.61 17.32
CA VAL A 287 6.01 37.29 17.23
C VAL A 287 5.65 37.47 18.69
N PRO A 288 5.56 38.72 19.19
CA PRO A 288 5.33 38.96 20.60
C PRO A 288 4.09 38.18 20.96
N VAL A 289 4.26 37.19 21.85
CA VAL A 289 3.14 36.42 22.39
C VAL A 289 2.12 37.46 22.85
N PRO A 290 0.91 37.49 22.27
CA PRO A 290 -0.09 38.45 22.69
C PRO A 290 -0.23 38.32 24.20
N ALA A 291 -0.01 39.43 24.89
CA ALA A 291 -0.02 39.46 26.35
C ALA A 291 -1.30 38.76 26.83
N PRO A 292 -1.20 37.88 27.85
CA PRO A 292 -2.38 37.23 28.40
C PRO A 292 -3.43 38.31 28.71
N PRO A 293 -4.70 38.11 28.34
CA PRO A 293 -5.74 39.11 28.56
C PRO A 293 -5.72 39.47 30.04
N ILE A 294 -5.48 40.76 30.30
CA ILE A 294 -5.50 41.32 31.65
C ILE A 294 -6.89 41.01 32.20
N PRO A 295 -7.02 40.33 33.36
CA PRO A 295 -8.32 40.07 33.94
C PRO A 295 -9.01 41.42 34.20
N ASP A 296 -10.14 41.63 33.53
CA ASP A 296 -10.98 42.81 33.68
C ASP A 296 -11.36 42.99 35.15
N THR A 297 -10.68 43.92 35.80
CA THR A 297 -11.07 44.42 37.11
C THR A 297 -12.28 45.34 36.90
N LYS A 298 -13.46 44.73 36.99
CA LYS A 298 -14.75 45.40 37.01
C LYS A 298 -14.76 46.47 38.12
N PRO A 299 -14.95 47.76 37.80
CA PRO A 299 -15.12 48.79 38.83
C PRO A 299 -16.47 48.60 39.55
N PRO A 300 -16.52 48.86 40.87
CA PRO A 300 -17.75 48.72 41.63
C PRO A 300 -18.64 49.96 41.47
N GLY A 301 -19.82 49.72 40.90
CA GLY A 301 -21.09 50.33 41.30
C GLY A 301 -21.29 51.83 41.05
N GLU A 302 -22.20 52.15 40.13
CA GLU A 302 -23.06 53.31 40.31
C GLU A 302 -24.42 53.11 39.61
N GLY A 303 -25.48 53.18 40.41
CA GLY A 303 -26.79 53.72 40.06
C GLY A 303 -27.54 53.14 38.85
N THR A 304 -28.51 52.27 39.13
CA THR A 304 -29.76 52.20 38.36
C THR A 304 -30.42 53.57 38.28
N PRO A 305 -31.09 53.87 37.16
CA PRO A 305 -32.51 54.19 37.27
C PRO A 305 -33.35 53.31 36.34
N LEU A 306 -34.52 52.92 36.86
CA LEU A 306 -35.63 52.39 36.08
C LEU A 306 -35.92 53.30 34.89
N ILE A 307 -35.97 52.72 33.69
CA ILE A 307 -36.78 53.24 32.59
C ILE A 307 -37.65 52.07 32.12
N GLU A 308 -38.93 52.19 32.45
CA GLU A 308 -40.03 51.45 31.84
C GLU A 308 -40.21 51.91 30.40
N GLY A 309 -40.50 50.98 29.50
CA GLY A 309 -41.36 51.25 28.36
C GLY A 309 -40.71 51.24 26.96
N GLU A 310 -41.47 50.57 26.08
CA GLU A 310 -41.59 50.81 24.63
C GLU A 310 -40.72 50.00 23.67
N GLY A 311 -41.40 49.04 23.02
CA GLY A 311 -41.41 48.94 21.57
C GLY A 311 -40.31 48.10 20.94
N VAL A 312 -40.52 46.78 20.88
CA VAL A 312 -39.87 45.93 19.88
C VAL A 312 -40.69 46.02 18.59
N PRO A 313 -40.17 46.58 17.48
CA PRO A 313 -40.76 46.33 16.18
C PRO A 313 -40.37 44.93 15.73
N GLU A 314 -41.40 44.10 15.55
CA GLU A 314 -41.38 42.84 14.82
C GLU A 314 -40.97 43.13 13.38
N VAL A 315 -39.73 42.77 13.04
CA VAL A 315 -39.24 42.82 11.65
C VAL A 315 -39.56 41.48 11.02
N GLU A 316 -40.72 41.42 10.36
CA GLU A 316 -41.06 40.37 9.39
C GLU A 316 -40.17 40.55 8.17
N GLY A 317 -39.03 39.83 8.16
CA GLY A 317 -38.17 39.67 7.00
C GLY A 317 -38.54 38.39 6.25
N GLU A 318 -39.45 38.51 5.30
CA GLU A 318 -39.77 37.49 4.30
C GLU A 318 -38.52 37.21 3.44
N PHE A 319 -37.86 36.08 3.68
CA PHE A 319 -36.84 35.55 2.77
C PHE A 319 -37.54 34.75 1.66
N PRO A 320 -37.36 35.08 0.37
CA PRO A 320 -37.92 34.30 -0.72
C PRO A 320 -37.26 32.93 -0.76
N ILE A 321 -38.08 31.90 -0.55
CA ILE A 321 -37.73 30.49 -0.76
C ILE A 321 -37.50 30.31 -2.28
N PRO A 322 -36.33 29.85 -2.73
CA PRO A 322 -36.13 29.55 -4.14
C PRO A 322 -37.05 28.40 -4.56
N GLU A 323 -37.78 28.62 -5.66
CA GLU A 323 -38.68 27.65 -6.29
C GLU A 323 -37.94 26.35 -6.56
N VAL A 324 -38.39 25.29 -5.89
CA VAL A 324 -37.93 23.91 -6.13
C VAL A 324 -38.45 23.49 -7.51
N PRO A 325 -37.58 23.06 -8.45
CA PRO A 325 -38.03 22.56 -9.74
C PRO A 325 -38.93 21.35 -9.55
N THR A 326 -40.16 21.46 -10.06
CA THR A 326 -41.16 20.41 -10.15
C THR A 326 -40.56 19.22 -10.90
N VAL A 327 -40.27 18.14 -10.16
CA VAL A 327 -39.88 16.86 -10.75
C VAL A 327 -41.14 16.28 -11.43
N PRO A 328 -41.10 15.96 -12.73
CA PRO A 328 -42.23 15.35 -13.40
C PRO A 328 -42.52 13.97 -12.81
N GLU A 329 -43.82 13.79 -12.60
CA GLU A 329 -44.54 12.62 -12.13
C GLU A 329 -44.02 11.32 -12.74
N THR A 330 -43.56 10.44 -11.86
CA THR A 330 -43.07 9.09 -12.17
C THR A 330 -44.20 8.28 -12.81
N GLU A 331 -44.03 7.93 -14.09
CA GLU A 331 -44.92 6.98 -14.76
C GLU A 331 -44.88 5.62 -14.05
N GLN A 332 -46.06 5.13 -13.72
CA GLN A 332 -46.33 3.79 -13.22
C GLN A 332 -45.80 2.75 -14.21
N PHE A 333 -44.80 1.97 -13.79
CA PHE A 333 -44.49 0.67 -14.38
C PHE A 333 -45.31 -0.40 -13.67
N ASP A 334 -46.58 -0.50 -14.04
CA ASP A 334 -47.36 -1.73 -13.87
C ASP A 334 -47.23 -2.56 -15.16
N ASP A 335 -47.27 -3.89 -15.00
CA ASP A 335 -47.17 -4.95 -16.03
C ASP A 335 -45.78 -5.40 -16.49
N LEU A 336 -45.11 -6.18 -15.61
CA LEU A 336 -44.24 -7.28 -16.08
C LEU A 336 -44.79 -8.63 -15.60
N ASP A 337 -45.36 -9.33 -16.57
CA ASP A 337 -45.89 -10.70 -16.54
C ASP A 337 -44.81 -11.72 -16.12
N PRO A 338 -44.98 -12.48 -15.01
CA PRO A 338 -43.95 -13.37 -14.49
C PRO A 338 -43.81 -14.70 -15.26
N ASN A 339 -44.42 -14.88 -16.44
CA ASN A 339 -44.55 -16.20 -17.06
C ASN A 339 -44.06 -16.35 -18.51
N ALA A 340 -42.99 -15.65 -18.89
CA ALA A 340 -42.40 -15.73 -20.23
C ALA A 340 -40.92 -16.14 -20.23
N PHE A 341 -40.60 -17.33 -19.73
CA PHE A 341 -39.39 -18.06 -20.13
C PHE A 341 -39.74 -19.48 -20.58
N ALA A 342 -40.32 -19.57 -21.78
CA ALA A 342 -40.37 -20.79 -22.54
C ALA A 342 -39.00 -21.04 -23.20
N THR A 343 -38.43 -22.19 -22.88
CA THR A 343 -37.19 -22.75 -23.46
C THR A 343 -37.34 -23.04 -24.96
N PRO A 344 -36.25 -22.98 -25.75
CA PRO A 344 -36.28 -23.48 -27.11
C PRO A 344 -36.18 -25.01 -27.13
N ARG A 345 -37.18 -25.62 -27.78
CA ARG A 345 -37.22 -27.02 -28.21
C ARG A 345 -35.97 -27.37 -29.01
N LEU A 346 -35.16 -28.30 -28.50
CA LEU A 346 -34.21 -29.06 -29.30
C LEU A 346 -34.72 -30.49 -29.53
N LEU A 347 -34.81 -30.81 -30.83
CA LEU A 347 -34.95 -32.10 -31.52
C LEU A 347 -35.08 -33.40 -30.70
N LYS A 348 -36.19 -34.09 -30.98
CA LYS A 348 -36.43 -35.52 -30.72
C LYS A 348 -35.46 -36.38 -31.55
N THR A 349 -34.70 -37.24 -30.87
CA THR A 349 -34.33 -38.56 -31.39
C THR A 349 -34.58 -39.58 -30.30
N GLY A 350 -35.42 -40.56 -30.59
CA GLY A 350 -35.90 -41.54 -29.63
C GLY A 350 -34.89 -42.65 -29.33
N ALA A 351 -34.89 -43.10 -28.09
CA ALA A 351 -34.51 -44.46 -27.73
C ALA A 351 -35.29 -44.88 -26.47
N LYS A 352 -35.93 -46.05 -26.57
CA LYS A 352 -36.67 -46.74 -25.50
C LYS A 352 -35.80 -46.87 -24.24
N SER A 353 -36.32 -46.46 -23.08
CA SER A 353 -35.82 -46.95 -21.80
C SER A 353 -36.99 -47.27 -20.86
N ARG A 354 -36.87 -48.42 -20.20
CA ARG A 354 -37.92 -49.09 -19.43
C ARG A 354 -38.09 -48.43 -18.07
N ASN A 355 -39.34 -48.35 -17.62
CA ASN A 355 -39.70 -48.06 -16.22
C ASN A 355 -39.00 -49.05 -15.28
N SER A 356 -38.32 -48.52 -14.26
CA SER A 356 -38.09 -49.22 -13.01
C SER A 356 -38.12 -48.23 -11.86
N THR A 357 -39.22 -48.31 -11.13
CA THR A 357 -39.47 -47.71 -9.83
C THR A 357 -38.43 -48.22 -8.84
N VAL A 358 -37.48 -47.37 -8.44
CA VAL A 358 -36.62 -47.63 -7.27
C VAL A 358 -36.64 -46.42 -6.35
N ARG A 359 -36.90 -46.75 -5.10
CA ARG A 359 -36.95 -45.94 -3.87
C ARG A 359 -35.66 -45.13 -3.68
N PRO A 360 -35.71 -43.88 -3.15
CA PRO A 360 -34.50 -43.10 -2.93
C PRO A 360 -33.73 -43.66 -1.74
N THR A 361 -32.61 -44.31 -2.01
CA THR A 361 -31.59 -44.64 -1.01
C THR A 361 -30.58 -43.50 -1.00
N ALA A 362 -30.41 -42.87 0.17
CA ALA A 362 -29.37 -41.89 0.43
C ALA A 362 -28.00 -42.52 0.12
N GLY A 363 -27.33 -41.97 -0.88
CA GLY A 363 -26.01 -42.37 -1.32
C GLY A 363 -25.28 -41.15 -1.85
N THR A 364 -24.97 -40.22 -0.96
CA THR A 364 -24.06 -39.10 -1.25
C THR A 364 -22.67 -39.71 -1.40
N SER A 365 -22.19 -39.81 -2.63
CA SER A 365 -20.84 -40.27 -2.93
C SER A 365 -19.83 -39.20 -2.51
N ASN A 366 -19.13 -39.46 -1.40
CA ASN A 366 -18.00 -38.70 -0.88
C ASN A 366 -16.96 -38.44 -1.97
N GLN A 367 -16.87 -37.20 -2.42
CA GLN A 367 -15.79 -36.76 -3.31
C GLN A 367 -14.61 -36.27 -2.47
N ASN A 368 -13.54 -37.06 -2.50
CA ASN A 368 -12.15 -36.64 -2.29
C ASN A 368 -11.83 -35.93 -0.96
N GLU A 369 -12.07 -36.60 0.16
CA GLU A 369 -11.42 -36.23 1.42
C GLU A 369 -9.92 -36.53 1.31
N ALA A 370 -9.11 -35.47 1.21
CA ALA A 370 -7.68 -35.58 1.35
C ALA A 370 -7.34 -36.12 2.76
N PRO A 371 -6.36 -37.03 2.90
CA PRO A 371 -6.04 -37.60 4.21
C PRO A 371 -5.48 -36.52 5.15
N PRO A 372 -5.98 -36.41 6.39
CA PRO A 372 -5.42 -35.49 7.38
C PRO A 372 -4.05 -35.95 7.86
N LEU A 373 -3.21 -35.01 8.26
CA LEU A 373 -1.90 -35.33 8.85
C LEU A 373 -2.08 -36.00 10.21
N ALA A 374 -1.50 -37.18 10.38
CA ALA A 374 -1.64 -37.99 11.58
C ALA A 374 -1.19 -37.24 12.84
N ALA A 375 -0.09 -36.49 12.75
CA ALA A 375 0.47 -35.74 13.87
C ALA A 375 -0.34 -34.48 14.26
N LEU A 376 -1.15 -33.94 13.34
CA LEU A 376 -1.88 -32.68 13.52
C LEU A 376 -3.40 -32.85 13.48
N ARG A 377 -3.89 -34.09 13.50
CA ARG A 377 -5.32 -34.39 13.35
C ARG A 377 -6.19 -33.69 14.41
N ASP A 378 -5.69 -33.60 15.63
CA ASP A 378 -6.45 -33.09 16.78
C ASP A 378 -6.10 -31.64 17.15
N TYR A 379 -5.25 -30.97 16.37
CA TYR A 379 -4.70 -29.65 16.71
C TYR A 379 -4.95 -28.60 15.65
N CYS A 380 -5.29 -27.39 16.08
CA CYS A 380 -5.43 -26.25 15.18
C CYS A 380 -4.05 -25.72 14.76
N VAL A 381 -3.75 -25.74 13.46
CA VAL A 381 -2.45 -25.28 12.93
C VAL A 381 -2.19 -23.79 13.11
N VAL A 382 -3.24 -22.96 13.14
CA VAL A 382 -3.11 -21.51 13.39
C VAL A 382 -2.81 -21.24 14.86
N ALA A 383 -3.50 -21.91 15.79
CA ALA A 383 -3.19 -21.82 17.21
C ALA A 383 -1.76 -22.30 17.51
N LEU A 384 -1.33 -23.38 16.83
CA LEU A 384 0.03 -23.91 16.95
C LEU A 384 1.09 -22.88 16.55
N HIS A 385 0.85 -22.11 15.48
CA HIS A 385 1.69 -20.99 15.07
C HIS A 385 1.73 -19.86 16.10
N ASP A 386 0.62 -19.62 16.81
CA ASP A 386 0.56 -18.68 17.92
C ASP A 386 1.12 -19.30 19.24
N HIS A 387 1.89 -20.40 19.14
CA HIS A 387 2.47 -21.20 20.24
C HIS A 387 1.44 -21.68 21.28
N ARG A 388 0.22 -21.99 20.81
CA ARG A 388 -0.91 -22.37 21.65
C ARG A 388 -1.46 -23.72 21.22
N PHE A 389 -1.56 -24.66 22.17
CA PHE A 389 -2.16 -25.97 21.90
C PHE A 389 -3.67 -25.89 22.06
N ALA A 390 -4.37 -25.70 20.94
CA ALA A 390 -5.82 -25.73 20.88
C ALA A 390 -6.32 -26.98 20.16
N LYS A 391 -7.36 -27.60 20.72
CA LYS A 391 -8.02 -28.76 20.11
C LYS A 391 -8.80 -28.33 18.88
N ALA A 392 -8.60 -29.00 17.75
CA ALA A 392 -9.34 -28.70 16.53
C ALA A 392 -10.77 -29.26 16.55
N ASN A 393 -11.69 -28.56 15.87
CA ASN A 393 -13.02 -29.06 15.55
C ASN A 393 -12.98 -29.74 14.17
N SER A 394 -13.38 -31.01 14.10
CA SER A 394 -13.39 -31.79 12.85
C SER A 394 -14.38 -31.26 11.81
N GLU A 395 -15.37 -30.46 12.23
CA GLU A 395 -16.34 -29.83 11.32
C GLU A 395 -15.76 -28.62 10.59
N ILE A 396 -14.71 -28.00 11.15
CA ILE A 396 -14.08 -26.79 10.59
C ILE A 396 -12.74 -27.20 9.99
N PHE A 397 -12.71 -27.40 8.67
CA PHE A 397 -11.52 -27.83 7.95
C PHE A 397 -11.31 -27.08 6.63
N SER A 398 -10.09 -27.16 6.11
CA SER A 398 -9.72 -26.66 4.79
C SER A 398 -8.70 -27.60 4.15
N ILE A 399 -8.72 -27.70 2.82
CA ILE A 399 -7.84 -28.58 2.05
C ILE A 399 -6.76 -27.74 1.37
N TYR A 400 -5.51 -27.99 1.72
CA TYR A 400 -4.36 -27.29 1.13
C TYR A 400 -3.29 -28.30 0.71
N LYS A 401 -2.81 -28.21 -0.55
CA LYS A 401 -1.82 -29.12 -1.15
C LYS A 401 -2.15 -30.61 -0.91
N SER A 402 -3.41 -30.97 -1.14
CA SER A 402 -3.93 -32.35 -0.99
C SER A 402 -3.81 -32.91 0.43
N ARG A 403 -3.83 -32.04 1.45
CA ARG A 403 -3.92 -32.40 2.87
C ARG A 403 -5.07 -31.64 3.53
N THR A 404 -5.73 -32.29 4.46
CA THR A 404 -6.82 -31.70 5.25
C THR A 404 -6.27 -31.17 6.57
N PHE A 405 -6.58 -29.91 6.87
CA PHE A 405 -6.23 -29.22 8.11
C PHE A 405 -7.49 -28.86 8.88
N PHE A 406 -7.46 -29.02 10.20
CA PHE A 406 -8.60 -28.75 11.09
C PHE A 406 -8.33 -27.50 11.95
N PHE A 407 -9.40 -26.81 12.36
CA PHE A 407 -9.32 -25.53 13.06
C PHE A 407 -10.18 -25.48 14.32
N GLU A 408 -9.78 -24.66 15.29
CA GLU A 408 -10.56 -24.42 16.53
C GLU A 408 -11.82 -23.57 16.25
N SER A 409 -11.69 -22.58 15.36
CA SER A 409 -12.73 -21.60 15.03
C SER A 409 -12.74 -21.27 13.53
N GLU A 410 -13.85 -20.71 13.02
CA GLU A 410 -13.96 -20.24 11.63
C GLU A 410 -12.97 -19.09 11.36
N GLU A 411 -12.71 -18.23 12.34
CA GLU A 411 -11.69 -17.17 12.25
C GLU A 411 -10.29 -17.74 11.98
N SER A 412 -9.95 -18.85 12.64
CA SER A 412 -8.67 -19.55 12.41
C SER A 412 -8.61 -20.12 11.00
N LYS A 413 -9.73 -20.65 10.47
CA LYS A 413 -9.81 -21.13 9.09
C LYS A 413 -9.62 -19.99 8.08
N ILE A 414 -10.26 -18.85 8.30
CA ILE A 414 -10.10 -17.67 7.43
C ILE A 414 -8.63 -17.21 7.41
N ARG A 415 -7.99 -17.06 8.58
CA ARG A 415 -6.55 -16.71 8.66
C ARG A 415 -5.67 -17.71 7.89
N PHE A 416 -5.98 -19.00 8.00
CA PHE A 416 -5.27 -20.04 7.27
C PHE A 416 -5.47 -19.92 5.75
N GLU A 417 -6.70 -19.68 5.28
CA GLU A 417 -7.02 -19.58 3.86
C GLU A 417 -6.42 -18.33 3.20
N GLU A 418 -6.28 -17.24 3.96
CA GLU A 418 -5.59 -16.02 3.50
C GLU A 418 -4.09 -16.25 3.25
N ASN A 419 -3.40 -17.01 4.11
CA ASN A 419 -1.96 -17.23 4.04
C ASN A 419 -1.53 -18.66 4.44
N PRO A 420 -1.90 -19.70 3.67
CA PRO A 420 -1.73 -21.09 4.09
C PRO A 420 -0.26 -21.50 4.19
N GLU A 421 0.65 -20.83 3.48
CA GLU A 421 2.09 -21.14 3.49
C GLU A 421 2.80 -20.80 4.80
N VAL A 422 2.22 -19.89 5.58
CA VAL A 422 2.73 -19.46 6.89
C VAL A 422 2.35 -20.48 7.96
N PHE A 423 1.12 -21.00 7.90
CA PHE A 423 0.57 -21.89 8.93
C PHE A 423 0.77 -23.39 8.62
N ALA A 424 0.77 -23.79 7.36
CA ALA A 424 0.94 -25.18 6.98
C ALA A 424 2.41 -25.63 7.22
N PRO A 425 2.63 -26.85 7.75
CA PRO A 425 3.98 -27.39 7.87
C PRO A 425 4.69 -27.45 6.52
N VAL A 426 6.00 -27.22 6.53
CA VAL A 426 6.84 -27.33 5.34
C VAL A 426 6.73 -28.76 4.76
N PHE A 427 6.84 -28.88 3.44
CA PHE A 427 6.65 -30.14 2.71
C PHE A 427 5.29 -30.82 2.97
N CYS A 428 4.24 -30.06 3.31
CA CYS A 428 2.91 -30.59 3.61
C CYS A 428 2.92 -31.68 4.70
N GLY A 429 3.82 -31.54 5.67
CA GLY A 429 4.00 -32.49 6.77
C GLY A 429 4.78 -33.76 6.43
N MET A 430 5.46 -33.79 5.28
CA MET A 430 6.43 -34.84 4.95
C MET A 430 7.79 -34.52 5.56
N ASP A 431 8.55 -35.57 5.89
CA ASP A 431 9.88 -35.46 6.45
C ASP A 431 10.89 -34.95 5.40
N PRO A 432 11.47 -33.74 5.60
CA PRO A 432 12.39 -33.16 4.62
C PRO A 432 13.71 -33.94 4.53
N VAL A 433 14.14 -34.63 5.59
CA VAL A 433 15.38 -35.41 5.60
C VAL A 433 15.19 -36.69 4.80
N CYS A 434 14.08 -37.41 5.01
CA CYS A 434 13.74 -38.57 4.16
C CYS A 434 13.62 -38.16 2.69
N TYR A 435 12.97 -37.03 2.41
CA TYR A 435 12.79 -36.58 1.04
C TYR A 435 14.13 -36.24 0.37
N VAL A 436 15.05 -35.57 1.07
CA VAL A 436 16.34 -35.15 0.49
C VAL A 436 17.36 -36.29 0.41
N GLU A 437 17.41 -37.19 1.41
CA GLU A 437 18.43 -38.25 1.45
C GLU A 437 18.02 -39.52 0.69
N SER A 438 16.73 -39.87 0.68
CA SER A 438 16.25 -41.12 0.07
C SER A 438 15.23 -40.92 -1.04
N GLU A 439 14.83 -39.68 -1.36
CA GLU A 439 13.75 -39.37 -2.33
C GLU A 439 12.40 -40.02 -1.97
N GLU A 440 12.24 -40.45 -0.73
CA GLU A 440 11.01 -41.08 -0.24
C GLU A 440 10.14 -40.06 0.50
N LEU A 441 8.85 -40.03 0.16
CA LEU A 441 7.86 -39.22 0.87
C LEU A 441 7.32 -40.01 2.06
N ARG A 442 7.86 -39.73 3.25
CA ARG A 442 7.35 -40.28 4.52
C ARG A 442 6.69 -39.19 5.34
N GLU A 443 5.52 -39.50 5.89
CA GLU A 443 4.78 -38.58 6.74
C GLU A 443 5.43 -38.47 8.11
N GLY A 444 5.72 -37.23 8.55
CA GLY A 444 6.36 -36.99 9.82
C GLY A 444 5.38 -37.09 11.00
N ARG A 445 5.91 -37.54 12.14
CA ARG A 445 5.19 -37.71 13.41
C ARG A 445 5.68 -36.75 14.49
N VAL A 446 6.93 -36.32 14.40
CA VAL A 446 7.60 -35.45 15.36
C VAL A 446 7.56 -34.01 14.85
N LEU A 447 6.75 -33.18 15.49
CA LEU A 447 6.63 -31.77 15.15
C LEU A 447 7.75 -30.94 15.82
N ARG A 448 8.43 -30.10 15.03
CA ARG A 448 9.45 -29.15 15.52
C ARG A 448 9.35 -27.84 14.77
N GLU A 449 9.75 -26.76 15.43
CA GLU A 449 9.81 -25.43 14.83
C GLU A 449 11.26 -25.06 14.49
N HIS A 450 11.46 -24.47 13.31
CA HIS A 450 12.73 -23.89 12.91
C HIS A 450 12.49 -22.65 12.05
N ALA A 451 13.12 -21.53 12.41
CA ALA A 451 13.01 -20.25 11.70
C ALA A 451 11.56 -19.78 11.48
N GLY A 452 10.69 -19.95 12.48
CA GLY A 452 9.28 -19.54 12.43
C GLY A 452 8.40 -20.42 11.53
N ARG A 453 8.88 -21.61 11.15
CA ARG A 453 8.11 -22.59 10.36
C ARG A 453 8.09 -23.94 11.06
N PHE A 454 6.99 -24.67 10.92
CA PHE A 454 6.87 -26.03 11.45
C PHE A 454 7.33 -27.07 10.45
N TYR A 455 8.08 -28.04 10.94
CA TYR A 455 8.56 -29.22 10.24
C TYR A 455 8.06 -30.47 10.97
N LEU A 456 7.76 -31.51 10.20
CA LEU A 456 7.35 -32.81 10.71
C LEU A 456 8.41 -33.84 10.32
N PHE A 457 8.91 -34.61 11.27
CA PHE A 457 9.95 -35.62 11.08
C PHE A 457 9.44 -37.01 11.42
N THR A 458 9.91 -38.04 10.74
CA THR A 458 9.53 -39.44 10.96
C THR A 458 9.94 -39.89 12.36
N ASP A 459 11.13 -39.49 12.80
CA ASP A 459 11.73 -39.78 14.10
C ASP A 459 12.64 -38.63 14.58
N GLU A 460 13.15 -38.75 15.81
CA GLU A 460 14.04 -37.75 16.41
C GLU A 460 15.44 -37.71 15.73
N ALA A 461 15.89 -38.83 15.16
CA ALA A 461 17.20 -38.91 14.51
C ALA A 461 17.24 -38.06 13.22
N ASN A 462 16.13 -38.00 12.48
CA ASN A 462 15.97 -37.11 11.35
C ASN A 462 15.94 -35.65 11.78
N TRP A 463 15.33 -35.32 12.93
CA TRP A 463 15.42 -33.97 13.49
C TRP A 463 16.86 -33.59 13.86
N GLU A 464 17.61 -34.46 14.51
CA GLU A 464 19.03 -34.21 14.80
C GLU A 464 19.86 -34.02 13.52
N THR A 465 19.54 -34.77 12.46
CA THR A 465 20.18 -34.63 11.14
C THR A 465 19.84 -33.28 10.51
N PHE A 466 18.58 -32.85 10.58
CA PHE A 466 18.14 -31.54 10.13
C PHE A 466 18.90 -30.41 10.86
N GLN A 467 19.04 -30.51 12.19
CA GLN A 467 19.74 -29.49 12.99
C GLN A 467 21.22 -29.32 12.61
N LYS A 468 21.90 -30.38 12.16
CA LYS A 468 23.30 -30.31 11.74
C LYS A 468 23.51 -29.50 10.46
N ASN A 469 22.51 -29.46 9.56
CA ASN A 469 22.59 -28.71 8.32
C ASN A 469 21.21 -28.21 7.85
N PRO A 470 20.60 -27.25 8.57
CA PRO A 470 19.23 -26.82 8.28
C PRO A 470 19.12 -26.23 6.88
N ALA A 471 20.14 -25.49 6.42
CA ALA A 471 20.16 -24.87 5.10
C ALA A 471 19.95 -25.88 3.96
N ARG A 472 20.42 -27.12 4.10
CA ARG A 472 20.24 -28.18 3.08
C ARG A 472 18.79 -28.66 2.99
N TYR A 473 18.09 -28.71 4.12
CA TYR A 473 16.74 -29.26 4.22
C TYR A 473 15.64 -28.19 4.26
N SER A 474 16.01 -26.92 4.44
CA SER A 474 15.10 -25.77 4.52
C SER A 474 14.89 -25.05 3.18
N THR A 475 15.71 -25.32 2.16
CA THR A 475 15.60 -24.68 0.83
C THR A 475 14.37 -25.18 0.06
N ARG A 476 13.24 -24.50 0.24
CA ARG A 476 12.21 -24.28 -0.80
C ARG A 476 11.24 -23.17 -0.41
#